data_AF-A0AAV4QG06-F1
#
_entry.id   AF-A0AAV4QG06-F1
#
_cell.length_a   1.000
_cell.length_b   1.000
_cell.length_c   1.000
_cell.angle_alpha   90.00
_cell.angle_beta   90.00
_cell.angle_gamma   90.00
#
_symmetry.space_group_name_H-M   'P 1'
#
loop_
_entity.id
_entity.type
_entity.pdbx_description
1 polymer ?
#
loop_
_entity_poly.entity_id
_entity_poly.type
_entity_poly.pdbx_seq_one_letter_code
_entity_poly.pdbx_strand_id
1 'polypeptide(L)'
;MPLITRSDDSYDPHLCHICTKRFLPGEIRVRDHNHWGSGRINGLAHQACNLNYRATYFIPVVIHNSRNYDNRLILKRRRHAIANNPYIAENYDETLPSNYILALDANNLYGFAMSQFLPVGNFRWLNSEELSKFFLELEEDSDIGYY
;
A
#
# COMPACT_ATOMS: atom_id res chain seq x y z
N MET A 1 32.97 -8.56 5.95
CA MET A 1 32.39 -7.27 6.41
C MET A 1 31.41 -7.59 7.52
N PRO A 2 31.61 -7.13 8.77
CA PRO A 2 30.65 -7.39 9.83
C PRO A 2 29.43 -6.50 9.61
N LEU A 3 28.25 -7.13 9.56
CA LEU A 3 26.98 -6.43 9.43
C LEU A 3 26.74 -5.60 10.69
N ILE A 4 26.43 -4.32 10.52
CA ILE A 4 26.10 -3.39 11.59
C ILE A 4 24.91 -3.96 12.38
N THR A 5 25.17 -4.50 13.58
CA THR A 5 24.14 -4.86 14.56
C THR A 5 23.71 -3.57 15.26
N ARG A 6 22.59 -2.98 14.85
CA ARG A 6 21.98 -1.90 15.63
C ARG A 6 21.43 -2.52 16.91
N SER A 7 21.72 -1.88 18.04
CA SER A 7 21.60 -2.37 19.41
C SER A 7 20.17 -2.56 19.94
N ASP A 8 19.18 -2.83 19.08
CA ASP A 8 17.76 -2.87 19.44
C ASP A 8 17.06 -4.18 19.00
N ASP A 9 17.84 -5.20 18.65
CA ASP A 9 17.36 -6.51 18.21
C ASP A 9 16.91 -7.36 19.43
N SER A 10 15.78 -7.01 20.05
CA SER A 10 15.21 -7.73 21.21
C SER A 10 14.53 -9.06 20.84
N TYR A 11 14.86 -9.66 19.70
CA TYR A 11 14.19 -10.85 19.17
C TYR A 11 15.09 -12.08 19.23
N ASP A 12 14.48 -13.27 19.40
CA ASP A 12 15.20 -14.53 19.53
C ASP A 12 15.92 -14.91 18.21
N PRO A 13 17.25 -15.08 18.22
CA PRO A 13 18.02 -15.41 17.01
C PRO A 13 17.78 -16.82 16.47
N HIS A 14 17.13 -17.68 17.25
CA HIS A 14 16.86 -19.08 16.91
C HIS A 14 15.42 -19.33 16.47
N LEU A 15 14.54 -18.33 16.55
CA LEU A 15 13.11 -18.47 16.29
C LEU A 15 12.65 -17.59 15.12
N CYS A 16 11.80 -18.15 14.26
CA CYS A 16 11.05 -17.35 13.30
C CYS A 16 9.89 -16.65 14.00
N HIS A 17 9.84 -15.32 13.97
CA HIS A 17 8.78 -14.55 14.62
C HIS A 17 7.39 -14.72 13.97
N ILE A 18 7.31 -15.13 12.69
CA ILE A 18 6.03 -15.35 11.97
C ILE A 18 5.39 -16.69 12.35
N CYS A 19 6.16 -17.78 12.27
CA CYS A 19 5.62 -19.13 12.45
C CYS A 19 6.01 -19.78 13.78
N THR A 20 6.76 -19.06 14.62
CA THR A 20 7.23 -19.45 15.96
C THR A 20 7.99 -20.78 16.03
N LYS A 21 8.51 -21.25 14.89
CA LYS A 21 9.37 -22.45 14.79
C LYS A 21 10.84 -22.06 14.82
N ARG A 22 11.67 -22.97 15.31
CA ARG A 22 13.13 -22.83 15.30
C ARG A 22 13.69 -23.00 13.88
N PHE A 23 14.75 -22.27 13.59
CA PHE A 23 15.51 -22.45 12.35
C PHE A 23 16.28 -23.78 12.35
N LEU A 24 16.16 -24.56 11.28
CA LEU A 24 16.95 -25.76 11.06
C LEU A 24 18.31 -25.42 10.39
N PRO A 25 19.33 -26.27 10.56
CA PRO A 25 20.61 -26.10 9.87
C PRO A 25 20.42 -26.07 8.34
N GLY A 26 20.92 -25.01 7.70
CA GLY A 26 20.80 -24.82 6.24
C GLY A 26 19.62 -23.94 5.80
N GLU A 27 18.72 -23.56 6.69
CA GLU A 27 17.61 -22.66 6.34
C GLU A 27 18.05 -21.20 6.24
N ILE A 28 17.51 -20.50 5.23
CA ILE A 28 17.80 -19.08 5.00
C ILE A 28 16.97 -18.22 5.96
N ARG A 29 17.68 -17.42 6.76
CA ARG A 29 17.12 -16.46 7.71
C ARG A 29 17.12 -15.07 7.10
N VAL A 30 15.99 -14.39 7.17
CA VAL A 30 15.82 -13.01 6.69
C VAL A 30 15.28 -12.13 7.81
N ARG A 31 15.57 -10.83 7.74
CA ARG A 31 15.02 -9.83 8.66
C ARG A 31 13.69 -9.30 8.11
N ASP A 32 12.61 -9.59 8.81
CA ASP A 32 11.31 -8.99 8.52
C ASP A 32 11.25 -7.62 9.18
N HIS A 33 10.65 -6.65 8.51
CA HIS A 33 10.55 -5.28 9.01
C HIS A 33 9.17 -4.69 8.75
N ASN A 34 8.78 -3.75 9.60
CA ASN A 34 7.52 -3.05 9.44
C ASN A 34 7.60 -2.10 8.23
N HIS A 35 6.75 -2.35 7.24
CA HIS A 35 6.62 -1.51 6.04
C HIS A 35 5.87 -0.18 6.30
N TRP A 36 5.37 0.05 7.52
CA TRP A 36 4.67 1.27 7.91
C TRP A 36 5.47 2.14 8.89
N GLY A 37 5.59 3.43 8.56
CA GLY A 37 6.16 4.47 9.43
C GLY A 37 7.66 4.37 9.66
N SER A 38 8.10 3.47 10.55
CA SER A 38 9.43 3.52 11.17
C SER A 38 10.48 2.57 10.57
N GLY A 39 10.10 1.63 9.70
CA GLY A 39 11.04 0.66 9.12
C GLY A 39 11.70 -0.28 10.13
N ARG A 40 11.19 -0.35 11.37
CA ARG A 40 11.76 -1.15 12.46
C ARG A 40 11.71 -2.64 12.11
N ILE A 41 12.75 -3.37 12.50
CA ILE A 41 12.79 -4.82 12.38
C ILE A 41 11.75 -5.44 13.32
N ASN A 42 10.88 -6.30 12.78
CA ASN A 42 9.90 -7.05 13.56
C ASN A 42 10.53 -8.30 14.18
N GLY A 43 11.48 -8.91 13.46
CA GLY A 43 12.25 -10.06 13.93
C GLY A 43 12.86 -10.86 12.80
N LEU A 44 13.43 -12.03 13.13
CA LEU A 44 13.90 -12.97 12.12
C LEU A 44 12.75 -13.82 11.59
N ALA A 45 12.83 -14.17 10.32
CA ALA A 45 11.88 -15.02 9.63
C ALA A 45 12.58 -16.03 8.73
N HIS A 46 11.92 -17.16 8.46
CA HIS A 46 12.31 -17.99 7.33
C HIS A 46 12.08 -17.20 6.05
N GLN A 47 12.94 -17.34 5.03
CA GLN A 47 12.73 -16.73 3.73
C GLN A 47 11.32 -17.02 3.17
N ALA A 48 10.88 -18.29 3.26
CA ALA A 48 9.56 -18.70 2.82
C ALA A 48 8.42 -18.07 3.65
N CYS A 49 8.60 -17.95 4.98
CA CYS A 49 7.60 -17.29 5.82
C CYS A 49 7.49 -15.81 5.49
N ASN A 50 8.61 -15.11 5.33
CA ASN A 50 8.66 -13.69 4.99
C ASN A 50 8.01 -13.40 3.64
N LEU A 51 8.33 -14.19 2.60
CA LEU A 51 7.76 -14.02 1.26
C LEU A 51 6.24 -14.28 1.21
N ASN A 52 5.75 -15.21 2.04
CA ASN A 52 4.34 -15.55 2.09
C ASN A 52 3.57 -14.80 3.18
N TYR A 53 4.25 -14.00 4.00
CA TYR A 53 3.62 -13.25 5.07
C TYR A 53 2.73 -12.17 4.46
N ARG A 54 1.43 -12.31 4.67
CA ARG A 54 0.43 -11.33 4.26
C ARG A 54 -0.08 -10.66 5.50
N ALA A 55 0.54 -9.55 5.87
CA ALA A 55 -0.11 -8.65 6.81
C ALA A 55 -1.40 -8.14 6.14
N THR A 56 -2.54 -8.49 6.72
CA THR A 56 -3.85 -8.05 6.26
C THR A 56 -4.07 -6.62 6.72
N TYR A 57 -3.76 -5.67 5.86
CA TYR A 57 -4.02 -4.27 6.12
C TYR A 57 -5.43 -3.90 5.64
N PHE A 58 -6.15 -3.15 6.47
CA PHE A 58 -7.27 -2.36 5.98
C PHE A 58 -6.68 -1.21 5.16
N ILE A 59 -6.70 -1.34 3.83
CA ILE A 59 -6.30 -0.26 2.92
C ILE A 59 -7.59 0.51 2.59
N PRO A 60 -7.82 1.70 3.16
CA PRO A 60 -8.93 2.53 2.75
C PRO A 60 -8.68 2.99 1.31
N VAL A 61 -9.38 2.38 0.35
CA VAL A 61 -9.37 2.80 -1.05
C VAL A 61 -10.47 3.84 -1.22
N VAL A 62 -10.08 5.11 -1.36
CA VAL A 62 -10.99 6.20 -1.68
C VAL A 62 -11.07 6.29 -3.20
N ILE A 63 -12.22 5.96 -3.78
CA ILE A 63 -12.46 6.11 -5.21
C ILE A 63 -13.35 7.33 -5.40
N HIS A 64 -12.83 8.35 -6.07
CA HIS A 64 -13.59 9.56 -6.36
C HIS A 64 -14.27 9.45 -7.73
N ASN A 65 -15.52 9.88 -7.81
CA ASN A 65 -16.23 10.10 -9.08
C ASN A 65 -16.39 8.86 -9.99
N SER A 66 -16.68 7.70 -9.39
CA SER A 66 -16.91 6.43 -10.10
C SER A 66 -18.19 6.36 -10.93
N ARG A 67 -19.04 7.39 -10.89
CA ARG A 67 -20.37 7.36 -11.48
C ARG A 67 -20.35 7.27 -13.00
N ASN A 68 -19.28 7.78 -13.64
CA ASN A 68 -19.10 7.81 -15.09
C ASN A 68 -17.79 7.16 -15.61
N TYR A 69 -16.96 6.58 -14.73
CA TYR A 69 -15.73 5.87 -15.12
C TYR A 69 -15.90 4.36 -14.92
N ASP A 70 -15.32 3.55 -15.81
CA ASP A 70 -15.41 2.08 -15.80
C ASP A 70 -14.54 1.48 -14.67
N ASN A 71 -14.98 1.65 -13.41
CA ASN A 71 -14.41 0.96 -12.24
C ASN A 71 -14.35 -0.56 -12.42
N ARG A 72 -15.08 -1.10 -13.40
CA ARG A 72 -15.04 -2.49 -13.81
C ARG A 72 -13.62 -2.97 -14.10
N LEU A 73 -12.68 -2.12 -14.54
CA LEU A 73 -11.28 -2.54 -14.74
C LEU A 73 -10.54 -2.81 -13.42
N ILE A 74 -10.75 -1.96 -12.41
CA ILE A 74 -10.15 -2.10 -11.06
C ILE A 74 -10.83 -3.23 -10.28
N LEU A 75 -12.15 -3.31 -10.36
CA LEU A 75 -12.97 -4.33 -9.71
C LEU A 75 -13.02 -5.67 -10.47
N LYS A 76 -12.49 -5.75 -11.71
CA LYS A 76 -12.51 -6.99 -12.54
C LYS A 76 -11.64 -8.11 -11.98
N ARG A 77 -10.63 -7.78 -11.17
CA ARG A 77 -9.77 -8.83 -10.60
C ARG A 77 -10.54 -9.49 -9.45
N ARG A 78 -10.85 -10.78 -9.65
CA ARG A 78 -11.61 -11.75 -8.83
C ARG A 78 -11.20 -11.86 -7.35
N ARG A 79 -11.05 -10.76 -6.61
CA ARG A 79 -10.93 -10.77 -5.16
C ARG A 79 -12.32 -10.49 -4.60
N HIS A 80 -13.05 -11.57 -4.36
CA HIS A 80 -14.33 -11.51 -3.67
C HIS A 80 -14.03 -11.17 -2.19
N ALA A 81 -14.47 -10.00 -1.74
CA ALA A 81 -14.43 -9.60 -0.35
C ALA A 81 -15.86 -9.64 0.20
N ILE A 82 -16.06 -10.33 1.32
CA ILE A 82 -17.32 -10.36 2.06
C ILE A 82 -17.10 -9.62 3.37
N ALA A 83 -18.00 -8.69 3.70
CA ALA A 83 -18.05 -8.03 4.98
C ALA A 83 -18.98 -8.80 5.92
N ASN A 84 -18.45 -9.21 7.08
CA ASN A 84 -19.18 -9.69 8.24
C ASN A 84 -19.60 -8.48 9.08
N ASN A 85 -20.68 -7.84 8.66
CA ASN A 85 -21.18 -6.60 9.25
C ASN A 85 -22.39 -6.90 10.16
N PRO A 86 -22.33 -6.61 11.47
CA PRO A 86 -23.45 -6.87 12.40
C PRO A 86 -24.73 -6.10 12.09
N TYR A 87 -24.64 -5.03 11.29
CA TYR A 87 -25.80 -4.27 10.84
C TYR A 87 -26.50 -4.88 9.61
N ILE A 88 -25.95 -5.96 9.02
CA ILE A 88 -26.53 -6.68 7.87
C ILE A 88 -26.84 -8.11 8.33
N ALA A 89 -28.03 -8.29 8.91
CA ALA A 89 -28.44 -9.54 9.55
C ALA A 89 -28.46 -10.77 8.62
N GLU A 90 -28.64 -10.58 7.31
CA GLU A 90 -28.78 -11.68 6.34
C GLU A 90 -27.52 -12.56 6.21
N ASN A 91 -26.33 -11.96 6.35
CA ASN A 91 -25.05 -12.65 6.11
C ASN A 91 -24.07 -12.49 7.29
N TYR A 92 -24.57 -12.08 8.46
CA TYR A 92 -23.74 -11.87 9.65
C TYR A 92 -23.53 -13.18 10.41
N ASP A 93 -22.28 -13.44 10.79
CA ASP A 93 -21.87 -14.59 11.59
C ASP A 93 -21.13 -14.10 12.84
N GLU A 94 -21.71 -14.33 14.02
CA GLU A 94 -21.16 -13.97 15.32
C GLU A 94 -19.85 -14.71 15.66
N THR A 95 -19.58 -15.83 14.99
CA THR A 95 -18.37 -16.63 15.22
C THR A 95 -17.15 -16.06 14.50
N LEU A 96 -17.35 -15.17 13.55
CA LEU A 96 -16.29 -14.52 12.77
C LEU A 96 -16.04 -13.09 13.27
N PRO A 97 -14.80 -12.59 13.21
CA PRO A 97 -14.54 -11.18 13.54
C PRO A 97 -15.29 -10.26 12.57
N SER A 98 -15.82 -9.16 13.10
CA SER A 98 -16.54 -8.19 12.27
C SER A 98 -15.59 -7.42 11.36
N ASN A 99 -15.98 -7.21 10.11
CA ASN A 99 -15.26 -6.40 9.14
C ASN A 99 -16.23 -5.66 8.21
N TYR A 100 -15.75 -4.54 7.66
CA TYR A 100 -16.57 -3.61 6.91
C TYR A 100 -15.91 -3.30 5.57
N ILE A 101 -16.71 -3.26 4.50
CA ILE A 101 -16.28 -2.69 3.21
C ILE A 101 -16.75 -1.24 3.20
N LEU A 102 -15.79 -0.33 3.25
CA LEU A 102 -16.05 1.11 3.23
C LEU A 102 -15.90 1.63 1.79
N ALA A 103 -17.00 2.16 1.24
CA ALA A 103 -16.98 2.92 0.00
C ALA A 103 -17.04 4.41 0.33
N LEU A 104 -15.91 5.10 0.28
CA LEU A 104 -15.85 6.56 0.43
C LEU A 104 -15.94 7.23 -0.94
N ASP A 105 -17.02 7.95 -1.19
CA ASP A 105 -17.14 8.86 -2.33
C ASP A 105 -16.81 10.29 -1.88
N ALA A 106 -15.61 10.76 -2.23
CA ALA A 106 -15.17 12.13 -1.98
C ALA A 106 -15.66 13.03 -3.13
N ASN A 107 -16.87 13.54 -2.99
CA ASN A 107 -17.61 14.29 -4.01
C ASN A 107 -17.32 15.82 -4.03
N ASN A 108 -16.25 16.30 -3.39
CA ASN A 108 -15.88 17.73 -3.40
C ASN A 108 -14.38 18.02 -3.54
N LEU A 109 -13.62 17.19 -4.27
CA LEU A 109 -12.22 17.52 -4.60
C LEU A 109 -12.12 18.68 -5.61
N TYR A 110 -13.06 18.76 -6.56
CA TYR A 110 -13.12 19.87 -7.51
C TYR A 110 -13.27 21.22 -6.80
N GLY A 111 -14.09 21.31 -5.75
CA GLY A 111 -14.23 22.54 -4.99
C GLY A 111 -12.91 23.02 -4.40
N PHE A 112 -12.10 22.08 -3.86
CA PHE A 112 -10.77 22.39 -3.33
C PHE A 112 -9.78 22.81 -4.43
N ALA A 113 -9.72 22.07 -5.54
CA ALA A 113 -8.85 22.40 -6.67
C ALA A 113 -9.23 23.73 -7.35
N MET A 114 -10.54 24.01 -7.49
CA MET A 114 -11.06 25.28 -8.02
C MET A 114 -10.95 26.45 -7.02
N SER A 115 -10.62 26.16 -5.76
CA SER A 115 -10.31 27.18 -4.74
C SER A 115 -8.82 27.53 -4.69
N GLN A 116 -7.97 26.83 -5.44
CA GLN A 116 -6.57 27.21 -5.60
C GLN A 116 -6.45 28.41 -6.55
N PHE A 117 -5.45 29.26 -6.31
CA PHE A 117 -5.14 30.35 -7.25
C PHE A 117 -4.70 29.75 -8.60
N LEU A 118 -5.28 30.24 -9.69
CA LEU A 118 -4.82 29.88 -11.02
C LEU A 118 -3.37 30.36 -11.22
N PRO A 119 -2.52 29.62 -11.94
CA PRO A 119 -1.22 30.12 -12.34
C PRO A 119 -1.45 31.37 -13.22
N VAL A 120 -0.92 32.52 -12.82
CA VAL A 120 -1.16 33.81 -13.51
C VAL A 120 0.02 34.24 -14.40
N GLY A 121 1.10 33.47 -14.49
CA GLY A 121 2.30 33.90 -15.22
C GLY A 121 3.34 32.80 -15.43
N ASN A 122 4.44 33.17 -16.08
CA ASN A 122 5.56 32.30 -16.48
C ASN A 122 5.20 31.17 -17.46
N PHE A 123 4.09 31.33 -18.19
CA PHE A 123 3.79 30.44 -19.31
C PHE A 123 4.78 30.68 -20.45
N ARG A 124 5.40 29.60 -20.93
CA ARG A 124 6.17 29.60 -22.17
C ARG A 124 5.74 28.44 -23.04
N TRP A 125 5.78 28.66 -24.34
CA TRP A 125 5.65 27.57 -25.29
C TRP A 125 6.88 26.65 -25.18
N LEU A 126 6.63 25.35 -25.13
CA LEU A 126 7.69 24.36 -25.28
C LEU A 126 8.07 24.26 -26.76
N ASN A 127 9.36 24.10 -27.04
CA ASN A 127 9.81 23.81 -28.40
C ASN A 127 9.62 22.31 -28.74
N SER A 128 9.78 21.93 -30.00
CA SER A 128 9.53 20.57 -30.47
C SER A 128 10.41 19.50 -29.79
N GLU A 129 11.61 19.87 -29.33
CA GLU A 129 12.54 18.97 -28.62
C GLU A 129 12.19 18.81 -27.14
N GLU A 130 11.74 19.89 -26.49
CA GLU A 130 11.23 19.83 -25.13
C GLU A 130 9.93 19.03 -25.07
N LEU A 131 9.07 19.21 -26.07
CA LEU A 131 7.78 18.53 -26.16
C LEU A 131 7.93 17.03 -26.43
N SER A 132 8.97 16.61 -27.16
CA SER A 132 9.27 15.19 -27.34
C SER A 132 9.81 14.53 -26.07
N LYS A 133 10.53 15.28 -25.22
CA LYS A 133 11.02 14.80 -23.91
C LYS A 133 9.95 14.86 -22.81
N PHE A 134 8.98 15.76 -22.93
CA PHE A 134 7.99 16.07 -21.88
C PHE A 134 7.08 14.88 -21.52
N PHE A 135 6.75 14.01 -22.47
CA PHE A 135 5.79 12.92 -22.25
C PHE A 135 6.41 11.53 -22.10
N LEU A 136 7.70 11.37 -22.40
CA LEU A 136 8.29 10.04 -22.63
C LEU A 136 9.29 9.59 -21.55
N GLU A 137 9.80 10.49 -20.69
CA GLU A 137 10.92 10.19 -19.79
C GLU A 137 10.61 10.44 -18.30
N LEU A 138 9.35 10.47 -17.90
CA LEU A 138 9.02 10.50 -16.47
C LEU A 138 9.24 9.11 -15.87
N GLU A 139 10.29 8.99 -15.07
CA GLU A 139 10.46 7.83 -14.19
C GLU A 139 9.30 7.78 -13.19
N GLU A 140 8.78 6.58 -12.96
CA GLU A 140 7.59 6.33 -12.14
C GLU A 140 7.75 6.86 -10.69
N ASP A 141 9.00 7.03 -10.23
CA ASP A 141 9.39 7.49 -8.90
C ASP A 141 10.04 8.89 -8.88
N SER A 142 9.82 9.74 -9.89
CA SER A 142 10.36 11.10 -9.91
C SER A 142 9.81 11.95 -8.75
N ASP A 143 10.71 12.61 -8.00
CA ASP A 143 10.37 13.57 -6.95
C ASP A 143 9.61 14.81 -7.47
N ILE A 144 9.59 15.02 -8.79
CA ILE A 144 8.89 16.11 -9.47
C ILE A 144 7.87 15.52 -10.45
N GLY A 145 6.59 15.81 -10.21
CA GLY A 145 5.48 15.50 -11.10
C GLY A 145 4.88 16.75 -11.74
N TYR A 146 4.18 16.58 -12.86
CA TYR A 146 3.38 17.62 -13.51
C TYR A 146 1.88 17.34 -13.25
N TYR A 147 1.08 18.38 -13.02
CA TYR A 147 -0.38 18.31 -12.82
C TYR A 147 -1.14 18.10 -14.13
#